data_AF-A0AAU8BI56-F1
#
_entry.id   AF-A0AAU8BI56-F1
#
_cell.length_a   1.000
_cell.length_b   1.000
_cell.length_c   1.000
_cell.angle_alpha   90.00
_cell.angle_beta   90.00
_cell.angle_gamma   90.00
#
_symmetry.space_group_name_H-M   'P 1'
#
loop_
_entity.id
_entity.type
_entity.pdbx_description
1 polymer ?
#
loop_
_entity_poly.entity_id
_entity_poly.type
_entity_poly.pdbx_seq_one_letter_code
_entity_poly.pdbx_strand_id
1 'polypeptide(L)'
;MTLLSAAPNAATIVVEPGFNTLRAAVANASAGDVLELRDGIYPSTASDLTIDKSLTIRAINRAANPMVYFDYNDGLLISGSETEFILQGVNLGKNDRLNDFKIEGDVESVALLENAMTRVEASVVQVTDSDNNIATVDHLLVVGNSVFNVLGHGSFYNWGAEKTLLFAGNKLNYINITFANFGAEHNVIGNVFTITDSQINFQSTEYARIIGNQFIQNVSKSLGGSITGASIGYVAMLYGAGEFVNNIIRQGLNPFSATGTPGNFRTLYLNGEWEVVNNVFEQSYDSLNEGVSTYHDSFDISGSGLFSNNIIKGLIQPNLFDFTDSQAQNHFLISHNLCFETKQNCPEGNGNQSGKDPMFLTDYQLATGSPAIDAGVDSNVYRDIDGSRADLGAYGGVYPIDQFTKQLSPGVTSPFFYPLFEANSSLSNTGALTVKAVAVARQR
;
A
#
# COMPACT_ATOMS: atom_id res chain seq x y z
N MET A 1 -2.11 12.89 19.77
CA MET A 1 -2.72 13.13 18.44
C MET A 1 -4.22 13.18 18.64
N THR A 2 -4.78 14.38 18.73
CA THR A 2 -6.24 14.58 18.88
C THR A 2 -6.79 14.80 17.48
N LEU A 3 -6.82 13.75 16.67
CA LEU A 3 -7.39 13.83 15.32
C LEU A 3 -8.89 14.07 15.45
N LEU A 4 -9.37 15.20 14.92
CA LEU A 4 -10.77 15.47 14.60
C LEU A 4 -11.68 15.71 15.81
N SER A 5 -11.54 16.86 16.48
CA SER A 5 -12.61 17.35 17.36
C SER A 5 -13.63 18.14 16.54
N ALA A 6 -14.86 17.64 16.44
CA ALA A 6 -15.94 18.37 15.78
C ALA A 6 -16.08 19.77 16.39
N ALA A 7 -16.09 20.80 15.54
CA ALA A 7 -16.34 22.16 15.98
C ALA A 7 -17.69 22.19 16.72
N PRO A 8 -17.81 22.89 17.87
CA PRO A 8 -19.00 22.84 18.73
C PRO A 8 -20.29 23.36 18.08
N ASN A 9 -20.24 23.89 16.86
CA ASN A 9 -21.38 24.39 16.08
C ASN A 9 -21.54 23.73 14.70
N ALA A 10 -20.89 22.60 14.43
CA ALA A 10 -20.99 21.90 13.14
C ALA A 10 -22.43 21.43 12.86
N ALA A 11 -23.03 21.92 11.77
CA ALA A 11 -24.34 21.46 11.32
C ALA A 11 -24.22 20.15 10.54
N THR A 12 -25.24 19.29 10.63
CA THR A 12 -25.41 18.15 9.73
C THR A 12 -26.45 18.52 8.68
N ILE A 13 -26.05 18.52 7.41
CA ILE A 13 -26.86 18.95 6.27
C ILE A 13 -27.06 17.75 5.35
N VAL A 14 -28.32 17.33 5.18
CA VAL A 14 -28.68 16.29 4.21
C VAL A 14 -28.69 16.90 2.81
N VAL A 15 -27.94 16.30 1.89
CA VAL A 15 -27.85 16.74 0.49
C VAL A 15 -28.60 15.76 -0.39
N GLU A 16 -29.67 16.24 -1.03
CA GLU A 16 -30.43 15.45 -2.01
C GLU A 16 -29.62 15.28 -3.31
N PRO A 17 -29.69 14.13 -3.99
CA PRO A 17 -29.02 13.92 -5.27
C PRO A 17 -29.54 14.87 -6.35
N GLY A 18 -28.66 15.26 -7.27
CA GLY A 18 -29.02 16.15 -8.37
C GLY A 18 -27.84 16.96 -8.89
N PHE A 19 -28.03 17.58 -10.05
CA PHE A 19 -27.01 18.36 -10.74
C PHE A 19 -26.52 19.55 -9.89
N ASN A 20 -25.21 19.61 -9.62
CA ASN A 20 -24.54 20.63 -8.82
C ASN A 20 -25.10 20.84 -7.40
N THR A 21 -25.91 19.91 -6.89
CA THR A 21 -26.48 19.98 -5.53
C THR A 21 -25.39 19.89 -4.46
N LEU A 22 -24.42 18.97 -4.63
CA LEU A 22 -23.27 18.85 -3.75
C LEU A 22 -22.39 20.11 -3.77
N ARG A 23 -22.11 20.66 -4.95
CA ARG A 23 -21.35 21.91 -5.08
C ARG A 23 -22.04 23.07 -4.34
N ALA A 24 -23.35 23.21 -4.52
CA ALA A 24 -24.12 24.23 -3.80
C ALA A 24 -24.09 24.00 -2.28
N ALA A 25 -24.15 22.74 -1.82
CA ALA A 25 -24.04 22.41 -0.40
C ALA A 25 -22.65 22.78 0.16
N VAL A 26 -21.56 22.44 -0.54
CA VAL A 26 -20.18 22.80 -0.17
C VAL A 26 -19.99 24.31 -0.08
N ALA A 27 -20.53 25.06 -1.06
CA ALA A 27 -20.43 26.52 -1.06
C ALA A 27 -21.15 27.16 0.13
N ASN A 28 -22.29 26.61 0.54
CA ASN A 28 -23.10 27.12 1.65
C ASN A 28 -22.66 26.59 3.03
N ALA A 29 -21.86 25.52 3.07
CA ALA A 29 -21.39 24.93 4.32
C ALA A 29 -20.40 25.85 5.05
N SER A 30 -20.52 25.87 6.36
CA SER A 30 -19.55 26.48 7.27
C SER A 30 -18.42 25.49 7.57
N ALA A 31 -17.27 26.02 7.99
CA ALA A 31 -16.16 25.16 8.43
C ALA A 31 -16.61 24.27 9.60
N GLY A 32 -16.32 22.97 9.48
CA GLY A 32 -16.69 21.92 10.43
C GLY A 32 -18.00 21.21 10.10
N ASP A 33 -18.83 21.69 9.16
CA ASP A 33 -20.11 21.06 8.82
C ASP A 33 -19.95 19.64 8.26
N VAL A 34 -21.02 18.85 8.40
CA VAL A 34 -21.14 17.48 7.87
C VAL A 34 -22.21 17.46 6.78
N LEU A 35 -21.80 17.16 5.55
CA LEU A 35 -22.70 16.93 4.42
C LEU A 35 -23.02 15.44 4.30
N GLU A 36 -24.28 15.06 4.54
CA GLU A 36 -24.76 13.68 4.41
C GLU A 36 -25.44 13.46 3.07
N LEU A 37 -24.82 12.63 2.23
CA LEU A 37 -25.32 12.31 0.90
C LEU A 37 -26.31 11.15 0.97
N ARG A 38 -27.52 11.35 0.45
CA ARG A 38 -28.46 10.26 0.20
C ARG A 38 -27.99 9.40 -0.97
N ASP A 39 -28.62 8.23 -1.09
CA ASP A 39 -28.44 7.39 -2.27
C ASP A 39 -28.85 8.12 -3.55
N GLY A 40 -28.01 8.08 -4.58
CA GLY A 40 -28.25 8.77 -5.84
C GLY A 40 -26.98 9.29 -6.51
N ILE A 41 -27.17 10.08 -7.58
CA ILE A 41 -26.08 10.62 -8.40
C ILE A 41 -25.97 12.12 -8.16
N TYR A 42 -24.75 12.60 -7.98
CA TYR A 42 -24.38 14.00 -7.80
C TYR A 42 -23.46 14.43 -8.95
N PRO A 43 -24.02 14.74 -10.14
CA PRO A 43 -23.21 15.29 -11.23
C PRO A 43 -22.67 16.66 -10.81
N SER A 44 -21.38 16.86 -10.99
CA SER A 44 -20.68 18.12 -10.76
C SER A 44 -20.00 18.54 -12.04
N THR A 45 -20.27 19.78 -12.47
CA THR A 45 -19.70 20.34 -13.69
C THR A 45 -19.15 21.74 -13.45
N ALA A 46 -18.41 22.24 -14.44
CA ALA A 46 -17.96 23.63 -14.58
C ALA A 46 -16.72 24.02 -13.76
N SER A 47 -15.96 23.05 -13.24
CA SER A 47 -14.63 23.13 -12.60
C SER A 47 -14.47 22.01 -11.56
N ASP A 48 -13.30 21.91 -10.94
CA ASP A 48 -13.12 21.09 -9.73
C ASP A 48 -14.14 21.44 -8.64
N LEU A 49 -14.60 20.44 -7.88
CA LEU A 49 -15.26 20.66 -6.61
C LEU A 49 -14.20 21.03 -5.59
N THR A 50 -14.06 22.33 -5.29
CA THR A 50 -13.06 22.83 -4.35
C THR A 50 -13.56 22.73 -2.91
N ILE A 51 -12.75 22.14 -2.03
CA ILE A 51 -12.92 22.12 -0.58
C ILE A 51 -11.80 22.99 0.01
N ASP A 52 -12.15 24.18 0.45
CA ASP A 52 -11.23 25.23 0.94
C ASP A 52 -11.40 25.53 2.45
N LYS A 53 -12.10 24.64 3.15
CA LYS A 53 -12.46 24.76 4.57
C LYS A 53 -12.61 23.38 5.17
N SER A 54 -12.47 23.28 6.49
CA SER A 54 -12.71 22.01 7.19
C SER A 54 -14.14 21.52 6.93
N LEU A 55 -14.30 20.28 6.48
CA LEU A 55 -15.60 19.75 6.07
C LEU A 55 -15.61 18.22 6.12
N THR A 56 -16.74 17.63 6.47
CA THR A 56 -16.99 16.19 6.25
C THR A 56 -18.03 16.00 5.16
N ILE A 57 -17.73 15.18 4.16
CA ILE A 57 -18.69 14.68 3.18
C ILE A 57 -18.80 13.17 3.38
N ARG A 58 -19.99 12.66 3.66
CA ARG A 58 -20.20 11.22 3.86
C ARG A 58 -21.51 10.73 3.30
N ALA A 59 -21.63 9.44 3.01
CA ALA A 59 -22.96 8.87 2.80
C ALA A 59 -23.77 8.88 4.11
N ILE A 60 -25.09 9.03 3.99
CA ILE A 60 -26.00 9.12 5.13
C ILE A 60 -26.04 7.86 5.99
N ASN A 61 -25.69 6.70 5.44
CA ASN A 61 -25.49 5.44 6.14
C ASN A 61 -24.72 4.45 5.25
N ARG A 62 -24.30 3.31 5.81
CA ARG A 62 -23.55 2.26 5.10
C ARG A 62 -24.27 1.66 3.88
N ALA A 63 -25.61 1.69 3.88
CA ALA A 63 -26.39 1.12 2.79
C ALA A 63 -26.59 2.10 1.61
N ALA A 64 -26.35 3.40 1.84
CA ALA A 64 -26.41 4.41 0.79
C ALA A 64 -25.19 4.30 -0.12
N ASN A 65 -25.39 4.55 -1.41
CA ASN A 65 -24.36 4.41 -2.43
C ASN A 65 -24.23 5.70 -3.28
N PRO A 66 -24.00 6.88 -2.65
CA PRO A 66 -23.94 8.15 -3.36
C PRO A 66 -22.79 8.15 -4.36
N MET A 67 -23.10 8.47 -5.61
CA MET A 67 -22.10 8.60 -6.68
C MET A 67 -21.88 10.06 -7.02
N VAL A 68 -20.72 10.59 -6.64
CA VAL A 68 -20.25 11.89 -7.11
C VAL A 68 -19.59 11.69 -8.46
N TYR A 69 -20.11 12.39 -9.45
CA TYR A 69 -19.81 12.16 -10.84
C TYR A 69 -19.25 13.46 -11.45
N PHE A 70 -18.01 13.42 -11.94
CA PHE A 70 -17.33 14.60 -12.50
C PHE A 70 -17.33 14.58 -14.04
N ASP A 71 -17.47 15.77 -14.64
CA ASP A 71 -17.38 15.96 -16.09
C ASP A 71 -15.92 16.06 -16.60
N TYR A 72 -15.74 16.32 -17.90
CA TYR A 72 -14.43 16.37 -18.55
C TYR A 72 -13.56 17.51 -17.99
N ASN A 73 -12.38 17.14 -17.48
CA ASN A 73 -11.39 17.99 -16.76
C ASN A 73 -11.75 18.43 -15.33
N ASP A 74 -12.89 18.00 -14.80
CA ASP A 74 -13.26 18.31 -13.41
C ASP A 74 -12.80 17.17 -12.48
N GLY A 75 -12.58 17.52 -11.22
CA GLY A 75 -12.17 16.63 -10.15
C GLY A 75 -12.56 17.15 -8.76
N LEU A 76 -11.88 16.63 -7.73
CA LEU A 76 -11.99 17.08 -6.34
C LEU A 76 -10.67 17.74 -5.96
N LEU A 77 -10.70 19.03 -5.62
CA LEU A 77 -9.55 19.78 -5.16
C LEU A 77 -9.72 20.11 -3.69
N ILE A 78 -8.81 19.66 -2.83
CA ILE A 78 -8.76 20.03 -1.42
C ILE A 78 -7.61 21.00 -1.24
N SER A 79 -7.90 22.16 -0.68
CA SER A 79 -6.95 23.22 -0.44
C SER A 79 -7.34 24.09 0.75
N GLY A 80 -6.60 25.17 0.97
CA GLY A 80 -6.83 26.11 2.07
C GLY A 80 -6.00 25.79 3.31
N SER A 81 -5.58 26.86 4.00
CA SER A 81 -4.77 26.78 5.21
C SER A 81 -5.57 26.15 6.35
N GLU A 82 -4.96 25.20 7.06
CA GLU A 82 -5.55 24.54 8.23
C GLU A 82 -6.85 23.77 7.91
N THR A 83 -7.05 23.37 6.64
CA THR A 83 -8.21 22.59 6.22
C THR A 83 -8.14 21.16 6.79
N GLU A 84 -9.21 20.72 7.45
CA GLU A 84 -9.43 19.32 7.83
C GLU A 84 -10.59 18.71 7.02
N PHE A 85 -10.30 17.76 6.13
CA PHE A 85 -11.31 17.18 5.25
C PHE A 85 -11.50 15.68 5.47
N ILE A 86 -12.77 15.24 5.54
CA ILE A 86 -13.13 13.82 5.57
C ILE A 86 -14.07 13.51 4.41
N LEU A 87 -13.72 12.50 3.60
CA LEU A 87 -14.61 11.87 2.63
C LEU A 87 -14.87 10.43 3.05
N GLN A 88 -16.13 10.07 3.35
CA GLN A 88 -16.46 8.74 3.85
C GLN A 88 -17.63 8.04 3.13
N GLY A 89 -17.38 6.83 2.63
CA GLY A 89 -18.43 5.97 2.06
C GLY A 89 -19.03 6.51 0.76
N VAL A 90 -18.29 7.33 0.02
CA VAL A 90 -18.76 7.95 -1.23
C VAL A 90 -18.15 7.25 -2.43
N ASN A 91 -18.93 7.10 -3.51
CA ASN A 91 -18.41 6.63 -4.78
C ASN A 91 -17.98 7.80 -5.65
N LEU A 92 -16.73 7.79 -6.11
CA LEU A 92 -16.21 8.75 -7.08
C LEU A 92 -16.11 8.08 -8.47
N GLY A 93 -16.74 8.70 -9.47
CA GLY A 93 -16.80 8.16 -10.83
C GLY A 93 -16.70 9.23 -11.94
N LYS A 94 -16.31 8.79 -13.14
CA LYS A 94 -16.14 9.61 -14.36
C LYS A 94 -16.41 8.78 -15.62
N ASN A 95 -16.95 9.40 -16.67
CA ASN A 95 -17.31 8.70 -17.90
C ASN A 95 -16.08 8.26 -18.69
N ASP A 96 -15.11 9.14 -18.95
CA ASP A 96 -14.15 8.90 -20.03
C ASP A 96 -12.66 9.17 -19.70
N ARG A 97 -12.33 9.69 -18.51
CA ARG A 97 -10.95 9.98 -18.08
C ARG A 97 -10.76 9.72 -16.58
N LEU A 98 -9.53 9.88 -16.11
CA LEU A 98 -9.19 9.80 -14.69
C LEU A 98 -9.88 10.95 -13.93
N ASN A 99 -10.48 10.64 -12.79
CA ASN A 99 -10.86 11.62 -11.78
C ASN A 99 -9.59 12.22 -11.22
N ASP A 100 -9.40 13.52 -11.33
CA ASP A 100 -8.33 14.22 -10.63
C ASP A 100 -8.77 14.42 -9.18
N PHE A 101 -8.15 13.71 -8.26
CA PHE A 101 -8.27 13.98 -6.84
C PHE A 101 -6.97 14.68 -6.42
N LYS A 102 -7.03 15.97 -6.12
CA LYS A 102 -5.87 16.80 -5.82
C LYS A 102 -5.92 17.31 -4.39
N ILE A 103 -4.83 17.19 -3.67
CA ILE A 103 -4.62 17.89 -2.40
C ILE A 103 -3.42 18.81 -2.57
N GLU A 104 -3.64 20.10 -2.34
CA GLU A 104 -2.68 21.18 -2.62
C GLU A 104 -2.77 22.27 -1.53
N GLY A 105 -1.63 22.81 -1.10
CA GLY A 105 -1.57 23.87 -0.08
C GLY A 105 -1.40 23.33 1.35
N ASP A 106 -1.45 24.25 2.34
CA ASP A 106 -1.21 23.98 3.77
C ASP A 106 -2.43 23.31 4.44
N VAL A 107 -2.66 22.05 4.13
CA VAL A 107 -3.82 21.29 4.60
C VAL A 107 -3.46 20.52 5.87
N GLU A 108 -4.18 20.76 6.97
CA GLU A 108 -3.90 20.09 8.26
C GLU A 108 -4.15 18.58 8.18
N SER A 109 -5.30 18.17 7.63
CA SER A 109 -5.57 16.75 7.49
C SER A 109 -6.55 16.40 6.38
N VAL A 110 -6.33 15.25 5.75
CA VAL A 110 -7.27 14.63 4.82
C VAL A 110 -7.47 13.16 5.18
N ALA A 111 -8.73 12.76 5.33
CA ALA A 111 -9.14 11.38 5.57
C ALA A 111 -10.08 10.87 4.47
N LEU A 112 -9.63 9.86 3.74
CA LEU A 112 -10.40 9.13 2.73
C LEU A 112 -10.76 7.77 3.30
N LEU A 113 -12.02 7.58 3.66
CA LEU A 113 -12.49 6.44 4.44
C LEU A 113 -13.56 5.65 3.68
N GLU A 114 -13.32 4.37 3.43
CA GLU A 114 -14.35 3.46 2.88
C GLU A 114 -14.99 3.91 1.55
N ASN A 115 -14.28 4.70 0.74
CA ASN A 115 -14.80 5.17 -0.55
C ASN A 115 -14.60 4.12 -1.64
N ALA A 116 -15.48 4.14 -2.65
CA ALA A 116 -15.23 3.42 -3.90
C ALA A 116 -14.81 4.42 -4.99
N MET A 117 -13.69 4.15 -5.63
CA MET A 117 -13.06 5.06 -6.56
C MET A 117 -12.88 4.35 -7.89
N THR A 118 -13.60 4.78 -8.92
CA THR A 118 -13.46 4.22 -10.26
C THR A 118 -12.71 5.20 -11.15
N ARG A 119 -11.63 4.72 -11.79
CA ARG A 119 -10.77 5.54 -12.67
C ARG A 119 -10.30 6.81 -11.96
N VAL A 120 -9.62 6.68 -10.83
CA VAL A 120 -9.09 7.84 -10.09
C VAL A 120 -7.58 7.97 -10.30
N GLU A 121 -7.14 9.21 -10.51
CA GLU A 121 -5.78 9.68 -10.33
C GLU A 121 -5.76 10.58 -9.10
N ALA A 122 -5.20 10.07 -8.01
CA ALA A 122 -5.07 10.82 -6.77
C ALA A 122 -3.64 11.35 -6.67
N SER A 123 -3.51 12.65 -6.47
CA SER A 123 -2.24 13.33 -6.34
C SER A 123 -2.25 14.23 -5.11
N VAL A 124 -1.25 14.03 -4.25
CA VAL A 124 -0.98 14.88 -3.09
C VAL A 124 0.32 15.59 -3.40
N VAL A 125 0.21 16.85 -3.77
CA VAL A 125 1.30 17.60 -4.40
C VAL A 125 1.92 18.55 -3.39
N GLN A 126 3.24 18.64 -3.38
CA GLN A 126 3.94 19.74 -2.71
C GLN A 126 3.77 21.00 -3.56
N VAL A 127 3.17 22.03 -2.98
CA VAL A 127 3.04 23.32 -3.65
C VAL A 127 4.02 24.28 -3.02
N THR A 128 4.85 24.93 -3.82
CA THR A 128 5.72 25.99 -3.33
C THR A 128 4.99 27.32 -3.43
N ASP A 129 4.84 28.02 -2.31
CA ASP A 129 4.25 29.36 -2.32
C ASP A 129 5.19 30.42 -2.93
N SER A 130 4.74 31.67 -3.02
CA SER A 130 5.55 32.77 -3.59
C SER A 130 6.82 33.09 -2.79
N ASP A 131 6.89 32.65 -1.53
CA ASP A 131 7.99 32.88 -0.60
C ASP A 131 8.94 31.66 -0.50
N ASN A 132 8.74 30.64 -1.37
CA ASN A 132 9.42 29.34 -1.38
C ASN A 132 9.12 28.43 -0.19
N ASN A 133 8.05 28.67 0.58
CA ASN A 133 7.60 27.71 1.56
C ASN A 133 6.96 26.52 0.85
N ILE A 134 7.27 25.31 1.30
CA ILE A 134 6.67 24.08 0.78
C ILE A 134 5.39 23.86 1.57
N ALA A 135 4.27 23.99 0.89
CA ALA A 135 2.96 23.67 1.41
C ALA A 135 2.69 22.17 1.24
N THR A 136 2.28 21.56 2.35
CA THR A 136 2.17 20.12 2.56
C THR A 136 0.82 19.76 3.17
N VAL A 137 0.50 18.47 3.16
CA VAL A 137 -0.59 17.91 3.94
C VAL A 137 0.00 17.34 5.21
N ASP A 138 -0.37 17.84 6.38
CA ASP A 138 0.23 17.34 7.62
C ASP A 138 -0.10 15.85 7.85
N HIS A 139 -1.40 15.51 7.74
CA HIS A 139 -1.88 14.15 7.98
C HIS A 139 -2.73 13.62 6.84
N LEU A 140 -2.29 12.54 6.19
CA LEU A 140 -3.04 11.85 5.15
C LEU A 140 -3.43 10.43 5.61
N LEU A 141 -4.74 10.20 5.73
CA LEU A 141 -5.32 8.91 6.10
C LEU A 141 -6.14 8.37 4.92
N VAL A 142 -5.75 7.23 4.38
CA VAL A 142 -6.45 6.54 3.30
C VAL A 142 -6.77 5.13 3.78
N VAL A 143 -8.01 4.91 4.23
CA VAL A 143 -8.38 3.68 4.93
C VAL A 143 -9.62 3.02 4.34
N GLY A 144 -9.53 1.72 4.05
CA GLY A 144 -10.70 0.93 3.67
C GLY A 144 -11.25 1.22 2.28
N ASN A 145 -10.54 1.97 1.44
CA ASN A 145 -11.02 2.37 0.12
C ASN A 145 -10.88 1.23 -0.89
N SER A 146 -11.74 1.25 -1.91
CA SER A 146 -11.65 0.36 -3.05
C SER A 146 -11.41 1.16 -4.33
N VAL A 147 -10.26 1.00 -4.95
CA VAL A 147 -9.88 1.69 -6.18
C VAL A 147 -9.88 0.71 -7.34
N PHE A 148 -10.70 0.95 -8.35
CA PHE A 148 -10.78 0.14 -9.56
C PHE A 148 -10.42 0.98 -10.79
N ASN A 149 -9.34 0.62 -11.48
CA ASN A 149 -9.06 1.16 -12.80
C ASN A 149 -9.32 0.12 -13.89
N VAL A 150 -10.02 0.50 -14.96
CA VAL A 150 -10.40 -0.44 -16.02
C VAL A 150 -9.38 -0.46 -17.16
N LEU A 151 -8.39 0.46 -17.16
CA LEU A 151 -7.51 0.68 -18.32
C LEU A 151 -6.04 0.94 -17.97
N GLY A 152 -5.55 0.53 -16.79
CA GLY A 152 -4.12 0.62 -16.45
C GLY A 152 -3.55 2.04 -16.24
N HIS A 153 -4.42 3.05 -16.11
CA HIS A 153 -3.99 4.45 -15.99
C HIS A 153 -4.25 5.06 -14.62
N GLY A 154 -4.54 4.26 -13.59
CA GLY A 154 -4.74 4.80 -12.24
C GLY A 154 -3.39 5.16 -11.66
N SER A 155 -3.33 6.28 -10.95
CA SER A 155 -2.16 6.59 -10.15
C SER A 155 -2.55 7.12 -8.77
N PHE A 156 -1.77 6.74 -7.76
CA PHE A 156 -1.77 7.40 -6.46
C PHE A 156 -0.37 7.95 -6.23
N TYR A 157 -0.23 9.28 -6.31
CA TYR A 157 1.00 10.00 -6.05
C TYR A 157 0.86 10.70 -4.71
N ASN A 158 1.72 10.36 -3.75
CA ASN A 158 1.88 11.16 -2.55
C ASN A 158 3.27 11.77 -2.49
N TRP A 159 3.35 13.08 -2.72
CA TRP A 159 4.55 13.89 -2.53
C TRP A 159 4.44 14.83 -1.34
N GLY A 160 3.23 15.15 -0.88
CA GLY A 160 2.99 16.25 0.04
C GLY A 160 2.76 15.89 1.51
N ALA A 161 2.68 14.62 1.94
CA ALA A 161 2.30 14.37 3.35
C ALA A 161 3.47 14.61 4.35
N GLU A 162 3.40 15.59 5.25
CA GLU A 162 4.57 15.97 6.05
C GLU A 162 4.74 15.18 7.35
N LYS A 163 3.67 14.94 8.12
CA LYS A 163 3.80 14.33 9.46
C LYS A 163 3.36 12.88 9.49
N THR A 164 2.29 12.52 8.78
CA THR A 164 1.76 11.15 8.82
C THR A 164 1.14 10.75 7.50
N LEU A 165 1.57 9.60 6.99
CA LEU A 165 0.84 8.85 5.98
C LEU A 165 0.36 7.53 6.59
N LEU A 166 -0.96 7.35 6.69
CA LEU A 166 -1.55 6.04 6.92
C LEU A 166 -2.33 5.60 5.68
N PHE A 167 -1.86 4.54 5.06
CA PHE A 167 -2.50 3.93 3.90
C PHE A 167 -2.84 2.48 4.24
N ALA A 168 -4.07 2.22 4.68
CA ALA A 168 -4.39 0.95 5.33
C ALA A 168 -5.70 0.29 4.87
N GLY A 169 -5.65 -1.03 4.67
CA GLY A 169 -6.83 -1.81 4.33
C GLY A 169 -7.52 -1.40 3.04
N ASN A 170 -6.78 -0.90 2.06
CA ASN A 170 -7.32 -0.55 0.77
C ASN A 170 -7.26 -1.74 -0.19
N LYS A 171 -8.18 -1.80 -1.14
CA LYS A 171 -8.17 -2.74 -2.26
C LYS A 171 -7.98 -1.96 -3.55
N LEU A 172 -6.81 -2.12 -4.17
CA LEU A 172 -6.47 -1.35 -5.37
C LEU A 172 -6.23 -2.29 -6.54
N ASN A 173 -6.91 -2.02 -7.64
CA ASN A 173 -6.81 -2.83 -8.86
C ASN A 173 -6.36 -1.97 -10.02
N TYR A 174 -5.26 -2.38 -10.65
CA TYR A 174 -4.70 -1.82 -11.87
C TYR A 174 -4.24 -0.35 -11.71
N ILE A 175 -3.47 -0.09 -10.65
CA ILE A 175 -2.99 1.24 -10.27
C ILE A 175 -1.45 1.29 -10.17
N ASN A 176 -0.87 2.39 -10.62
CA ASN A 176 0.49 2.80 -10.29
C ASN A 176 0.49 3.53 -8.95
N ILE A 177 1.40 3.18 -8.06
CA ILE A 177 1.44 3.86 -6.76
C ILE A 177 2.85 4.34 -6.52
N THR A 178 2.98 5.63 -6.23
CA THR A 178 4.23 6.23 -5.81
C THR A 178 3.98 6.99 -4.53
N PHE A 179 4.51 6.48 -3.43
CA PHE A 179 4.64 7.22 -2.19
C PHE A 179 6.04 7.79 -2.17
N ALA A 180 6.23 9.05 -2.53
CA ALA A 180 7.55 9.68 -2.54
C ALA A 180 7.53 10.91 -1.65
N ASN A 181 7.89 10.73 -0.39
CA ASN A 181 7.62 11.73 0.62
C ASN A 181 8.86 12.16 1.39
N PHE A 182 8.86 13.44 1.75
CA PHE A 182 10.02 14.17 2.23
C PHE A 182 9.86 14.60 3.70
N GLY A 183 9.31 13.74 4.57
CA GLY A 183 9.23 14.04 6.01
C GLY A 183 8.29 13.17 6.86
N ALA A 184 7.29 12.50 6.26
CA ALA A 184 6.37 11.67 7.05
C ALA A 184 6.85 10.23 7.21
N GLU A 185 6.55 9.66 8.37
CA GLU A 185 6.55 8.21 8.55
C GLU A 185 5.44 7.58 7.70
N HIS A 186 5.80 6.60 6.87
CA HIS A 186 4.87 5.88 6.01
C HIS A 186 4.35 4.63 6.69
N ASN A 187 3.03 4.51 6.87
CA ASN A 187 2.41 3.31 7.38
C ASN A 187 1.48 2.74 6.31
N VAL A 188 1.95 1.73 5.58
CA VAL A 188 1.24 1.07 4.47
C VAL A 188 0.87 -0.34 4.92
N ILE A 189 -0.36 -0.54 5.37
CA ILE A 189 -0.72 -1.70 6.19
C ILE A 189 -1.95 -2.45 5.68
N GLY A 190 -1.85 -3.76 5.52
CA GLY A 190 -3.03 -4.59 5.30
C GLY A 190 -3.75 -4.34 3.96
N ASN A 191 -3.07 -3.76 2.97
CA ASN A 191 -3.68 -3.46 1.67
C ASN A 191 -3.62 -4.67 0.73
N VAL A 192 -4.47 -4.66 -0.30
CA VAL A 192 -4.42 -5.61 -1.42
C VAL A 192 -4.19 -4.82 -2.70
N PHE A 193 -3.05 -5.06 -3.35
CA PHE A 193 -2.66 -4.44 -4.61
C PHE A 193 -2.73 -5.49 -5.73
N THR A 194 -3.64 -5.32 -6.68
CA THR A 194 -3.66 -6.09 -7.93
C THR A 194 -3.02 -5.27 -9.04
N ILE A 195 -1.91 -5.75 -9.59
CA ILE A 195 -1.01 -5.01 -10.47
C ILE A 195 -0.95 -5.72 -11.83
N THR A 196 -0.94 -4.97 -12.93
CA THR A 196 -0.82 -5.52 -14.29
C THR A 196 0.54 -5.28 -14.94
N ASP A 197 1.09 -4.11 -14.70
CA ASP A 197 2.20 -3.51 -15.44
C ASP A 197 2.99 -2.49 -14.59
N SER A 198 2.33 -1.93 -13.58
CA SER A 198 2.86 -0.90 -12.71
C SER A 198 3.95 -1.34 -11.73
N GLN A 199 4.78 -0.37 -11.36
CA GLN A 199 5.66 -0.44 -10.19
C GLN A 199 4.94 0.20 -9.00
N ILE A 200 5.05 -0.40 -7.82
CA ILE A 200 4.77 0.32 -6.57
C ILE A 200 6.08 0.87 -6.04
N ASN A 201 6.17 2.18 -5.94
CA ASN A 201 7.37 2.88 -5.52
C ASN A 201 7.15 3.49 -4.14
N PHE A 202 7.99 3.11 -3.19
CA PHE A 202 8.07 3.68 -1.86
C PHE A 202 9.40 4.40 -1.75
N GLN A 203 9.35 5.74 -1.78
CA GLN A 203 10.48 6.62 -1.52
C GLN A 203 10.20 7.35 -0.22
N SER A 204 10.94 6.97 0.82
CA SER A 204 10.89 7.62 2.11
C SER A 204 12.25 8.25 2.37
N THR A 205 12.26 9.52 2.75
CA THR A 205 13.45 10.15 3.34
C THR A 205 13.60 9.80 4.82
N GLU A 206 12.47 9.48 5.45
CA GLU A 206 12.37 9.03 6.84
C GLU A 206 12.18 7.49 6.85
N TYR A 207 11.41 6.99 7.80
CA TYR A 207 11.12 5.58 7.99
C TYR A 207 9.78 5.15 7.35
N ALA A 208 9.79 4.02 6.64
CA ALA A 208 8.58 3.44 6.05
C ALA A 208 8.28 2.03 6.60
N ARG A 209 7.03 1.80 7.01
CA ARG A 209 6.49 0.50 7.41
C ARG A 209 5.50 -0.02 6.38
N ILE A 210 5.84 -1.13 5.76
CA ILE A 210 5.02 -1.82 4.76
C ILE A 210 4.69 -3.19 5.33
N ILE A 211 3.52 -3.32 5.97
CA ILE A 211 3.19 -4.46 6.82
C ILE A 211 1.92 -5.17 6.38
N GLY A 212 1.96 -6.50 6.24
CA GLY A 212 0.74 -7.29 6.08
C GLY A 212 0.00 -7.04 4.77
N ASN A 213 0.67 -6.57 3.72
CA ASN A 213 0.05 -6.29 2.43
C ASN A 213 0.07 -7.52 1.52
N GLN A 214 -0.86 -7.57 0.57
CA GLN A 214 -0.86 -8.54 -0.53
C GLN A 214 -0.59 -7.81 -1.84
N PHE A 215 0.42 -8.26 -2.57
CA PHE A 215 0.75 -7.78 -3.91
C PHE A 215 0.50 -8.91 -4.90
N ILE A 216 -0.40 -8.70 -5.85
CA ILE A 216 -0.82 -9.70 -6.83
C ILE A 216 -0.55 -9.12 -8.19
N GLN A 217 0.57 -9.49 -8.80
CA GLN A 217 0.89 -9.10 -10.16
C GLN A 217 0.46 -10.19 -11.15
N ASN A 218 -0.42 -9.83 -12.08
CA ASN A 218 -0.81 -10.71 -13.19
C ASN A 218 -0.35 -10.08 -14.50
N VAL A 219 0.82 -10.50 -14.98
CA VAL A 219 1.37 -10.00 -16.24
C VAL A 219 0.71 -10.76 -17.39
N SER A 220 -0.17 -10.10 -18.15
CA SER A 220 -0.83 -10.69 -19.34
C SER A 220 -0.52 -9.91 -20.62
N LYS A 221 -0.36 -10.62 -21.74
CA LYS A 221 -0.03 -10.07 -23.07
C LYS A 221 -1.02 -9.01 -23.59
N SER A 222 -2.27 -9.01 -23.12
CA SER A 222 -3.35 -8.24 -23.73
C SER A 222 -3.23 -6.73 -23.61
N LEU A 223 -2.29 -6.21 -22.82
CA LEU A 223 -2.10 -4.76 -22.67
C LEU A 223 -1.31 -4.08 -23.81
N GLY A 224 -0.89 -4.82 -24.84
CA GLY A 224 -0.48 -4.24 -26.14
C GLY A 224 0.77 -3.34 -26.14
N GLY A 225 1.34 -3.04 -24.97
CA GLY A 225 2.61 -2.34 -24.82
C GLY A 225 3.76 -3.28 -25.11
N SER A 226 4.50 -3.01 -26.17
CA SER A 226 5.81 -3.64 -26.36
C SER A 226 6.74 -3.17 -25.24
N ILE A 227 7.07 -4.03 -24.28
CA ILE A 227 8.16 -3.77 -23.32
C ILE A 227 9.47 -3.91 -24.11
N THR A 228 9.80 -2.90 -24.92
CA THR A 228 11.07 -2.89 -25.67
C THR A 228 12.21 -2.51 -24.72
N GLY A 229 12.87 -3.51 -24.17
CA GLY A 229 14.32 -3.55 -24.02
C GLY A 229 15.03 -2.75 -22.91
N ALA A 230 14.37 -1.90 -22.11
CA ALA A 230 15.08 -1.15 -21.06
C ALA A 230 14.33 -0.96 -19.73
N SER A 231 13.00 -1.10 -19.70
CA SER A 231 12.25 -0.93 -18.46
C SER A 231 12.29 -2.22 -17.64
N ILE A 232 13.01 -2.18 -16.51
CA ILE A 232 12.98 -3.22 -15.48
C ILE A 232 11.70 -3.01 -14.66
N GLY A 233 10.79 -3.98 -14.67
CA GLY A 233 9.56 -3.96 -13.90
C GLY A 233 9.78 -4.58 -12.52
N TYR A 234 9.42 -3.85 -11.48
CA TYR A 234 9.44 -4.32 -10.08
C TYR A 234 8.01 -4.43 -9.57
N VAL A 235 7.71 -5.42 -8.73
CA VAL A 235 6.43 -5.40 -7.98
C VAL A 235 6.47 -4.24 -6.96
N ALA A 236 7.57 -4.14 -6.21
CA ALA A 236 7.82 -3.06 -5.28
C ALA A 236 9.26 -2.53 -5.38
N MET A 237 9.41 -1.21 -5.30
CA MET A 237 10.69 -0.50 -5.21
C MET A 237 10.74 0.25 -3.90
N LEU A 238 11.74 -0.06 -3.08
CA LEU A 238 11.89 0.48 -1.73
C LEU A 238 13.15 1.35 -1.68
N TYR A 239 12.98 2.64 -1.41
CA TYR A 239 14.05 3.62 -1.28
C TYR A 239 14.04 4.24 0.12
N GLY A 240 15.21 4.44 0.70
CA GLY A 240 15.39 5.03 2.03
C GLY A 240 15.56 3.98 3.11
N ALA A 241 14.88 4.14 4.24
CA ALA A 241 14.92 3.19 5.34
C ALA A 241 13.53 2.69 5.73
N GLY A 242 13.43 1.44 6.17
CA GLY A 242 12.14 0.91 6.59
C GLY A 242 12.04 -0.59 6.85
N GLU A 243 10.80 -1.01 7.06
CA GLU A 243 10.34 -2.37 7.31
C GLU A 243 9.43 -2.82 6.17
N PHE A 244 9.72 -3.97 5.59
CA PHE A 244 8.86 -4.69 4.68
C PHE A 244 8.54 -6.04 5.32
N VAL A 245 7.44 -6.10 6.07
CA VAL A 245 7.18 -7.18 7.03
C VAL A 245 5.84 -7.87 6.77
N ASN A 246 5.82 -9.19 6.82
CA ASN A 246 4.58 -9.98 6.77
C ASN A 246 3.74 -9.78 5.51
N ASN A 247 4.37 -9.41 4.39
CA ASN A 247 3.68 -9.23 3.12
C ASN A 247 3.64 -10.55 2.33
N ILE A 248 2.64 -10.68 1.46
CA ILE A 248 2.54 -11.75 0.47
C ILE A 248 2.68 -11.11 -0.91
N ILE A 249 3.69 -11.52 -1.67
CA ILE A 249 3.88 -11.13 -3.07
C ILE A 249 3.67 -12.33 -3.96
N ARG A 250 2.69 -12.22 -4.87
CA ARG A 250 2.34 -13.22 -5.87
C ARG A 250 2.56 -12.62 -7.24
N GLN A 251 3.37 -13.28 -8.04
CA GLN A 251 3.65 -12.83 -9.40
C GLN A 251 3.36 -13.97 -10.37
N GLY A 252 2.26 -13.83 -11.10
CA GLY A 252 1.88 -14.69 -12.20
C GLY A 252 2.49 -14.16 -13.50
N LEU A 253 3.49 -14.87 -14.02
CA LEU A 253 4.13 -14.53 -15.28
C LEU A 253 3.49 -15.36 -16.40
N ASN A 254 2.73 -14.72 -17.28
CA ASN A 254 2.24 -15.39 -18.48
C ASN A 254 3.34 -15.34 -19.58
N PRO A 255 3.92 -16.48 -19.97
CA PRO A 255 5.08 -16.55 -20.85
C PRO A 255 4.69 -16.40 -22.33
N PHE A 256 4.10 -15.28 -22.74
CA PHE A 256 3.79 -15.08 -24.17
C PHE A 256 4.04 -13.64 -24.64
N SER A 257 5.29 -13.35 -24.96
CA SER A 257 5.58 -12.79 -26.28
C SER A 257 6.83 -13.47 -26.85
N ALA A 258 6.75 -13.94 -28.09
CA ALA A 258 7.85 -14.59 -28.80
C ALA A 258 9.04 -13.64 -29.10
N THR A 259 9.06 -12.44 -28.52
CA THR A 259 9.99 -11.35 -28.80
C THR A 259 10.38 -10.52 -27.56
N GLY A 260 9.67 -10.65 -26.44
CA GLY A 260 9.98 -9.94 -25.20
C GLY A 260 10.83 -10.81 -24.31
N THR A 261 12.05 -10.39 -24.01
CA THR A 261 12.95 -11.03 -23.06
C THR A 261 12.28 -11.05 -21.68
N PRO A 262 11.92 -12.23 -21.12
CA PRO A 262 11.27 -12.32 -19.80
C PRO A 262 12.13 -11.81 -18.64
N GLY A 263 13.39 -11.48 -18.91
CA GLY A 263 14.35 -11.11 -17.90
C GLY A 263 14.05 -9.85 -17.12
N ASN A 264 13.20 -8.95 -17.60
CA ASN A 264 13.04 -7.62 -16.99
C ASN A 264 12.12 -7.56 -15.76
N PHE A 265 11.51 -8.67 -15.33
CA PHE A 265 10.63 -8.67 -14.16
C PHE A 265 11.39 -9.13 -12.90
N ARG A 266 11.50 -8.20 -11.95
CA ARG A 266 12.06 -8.40 -10.63
C ARG A 266 10.94 -8.29 -9.59
N THR A 267 11.10 -8.95 -8.45
CA THR A 267 10.09 -8.92 -7.39
C THR A 267 10.29 -7.68 -6.51
N LEU A 268 11.51 -7.43 -6.06
CA LEU A 268 11.80 -6.32 -5.13
C LEU A 268 13.08 -5.59 -5.56
N TYR A 269 13.04 -4.27 -5.45
CA TYR A 269 14.23 -3.41 -5.44
C TYR A 269 14.41 -2.80 -4.06
N LEU A 270 15.62 -2.92 -3.50
CA LEU A 270 15.99 -2.40 -2.19
C LEU A 270 17.14 -1.41 -2.34
N ASN A 271 16.90 -0.14 -2.02
CA ASN A 271 17.90 0.90 -2.03
C ASN A 271 17.87 1.67 -0.69
N GLY A 272 18.91 1.48 0.12
CA GLY A 272 19.01 2.02 1.47
C GLY A 272 18.94 0.95 2.56
N GLU A 273 18.38 1.28 3.73
CA GLU A 273 18.41 0.45 4.96
C GLU A 273 17.07 -0.25 5.22
N TRP A 274 16.92 -1.51 4.79
CA TRP A 274 15.64 -2.21 4.85
C TRP A 274 15.67 -3.51 5.66
N GLU A 275 14.65 -3.70 6.49
CA GLU A 275 14.32 -4.98 7.12
C GLU A 275 13.19 -5.68 6.34
N VAL A 276 13.55 -6.73 5.60
CA VAL A 276 12.62 -7.56 4.83
C VAL A 276 12.39 -8.86 5.60
N VAL A 277 11.35 -8.89 6.42
CA VAL A 277 11.15 -9.95 7.42
C VAL A 277 9.81 -10.65 7.26
N ASN A 278 9.80 -11.98 7.38
CA ASN A 278 8.55 -12.77 7.45
C ASN A 278 7.63 -12.58 6.22
N ASN A 279 8.16 -12.36 5.02
CA ASN A 279 7.33 -12.25 3.81
C ASN A 279 7.18 -13.60 3.09
N VAL A 280 6.16 -13.72 2.25
CA VAL A 280 6.04 -14.80 1.25
C VAL A 280 6.22 -14.21 -0.13
N PHE A 281 7.20 -14.71 -0.88
CA PHE A 281 7.41 -14.38 -2.29
C PHE A 281 7.09 -15.62 -3.11
N GLU A 282 6.00 -15.59 -3.87
CA GLU A 282 5.65 -16.65 -4.80
C GLU A 282 5.66 -16.13 -6.24
N GLN A 283 6.44 -16.80 -7.07
CA GLN A 283 6.29 -16.69 -8.52
C GLN A 283 5.71 -17.97 -9.07
N SER A 284 4.80 -17.82 -10.03
CA SER A 284 4.22 -18.92 -10.78
C SER A 284 4.29 -18.62 -12.27
N TYR A 285 4.54 -19.65 -13.07
CA TYR A 285 4.62 -19.55 -14.52
C TYR A 285 3.89 -20.75 -15.16
N ASP A 286 3.24 -20.52 -16.31
CA ASP A 286 2.54 -21.60 -17.03
C ASP A 286 3.48 -22.44 -17.91
N SER A 287 4.59 -21.85 -18.39
CA SER A 287 5.66 -22.56 -19.12
C SER A 287 6.95 -21.73 -19.15
N LEU A 288 8.08 -22.31 -18.76
CA LEU A 288 9.37 -21.66 -18.92
C LEU A 288 9.88 -21.94 -20.32
N ASN A 289 10.19 -20.89 -21.07
CA ASN A 289 11.02 -21.05 -22.26
C ASN A 289 12.47 -21.12 -21.79
N GLU A 290 12.98 -22.34 -21.60
CA GLU A 290 14.31 -22.62 -21.02
C GLU A 290 15.49 -22.04 -21.84
N GLY A 291 15.22 -21.46 -23.01
CA GLY A 291 16.22 -20.93 -23.94
C GLY A 291 16.59 -19.44 -23.79
N VAL A 292 16.04 -18.70 -22.82
CA VAL A 292 16.38 -17.26 -22.66
C VAL A 292 17.55 -17.08 -21.69
N SER A 293 18.68 -16.58 -22.17
CA SER A 293 19.93 -16.46 -21.40
C SER A 293 20.08 -15.17 -20.57
N THR A 294 19.07 -14.29 -20.56
CA THR A 294 19.18 -12.92 -19.99
C THR A 294 18.16 -12.66 -18.88
N TYR A 295 17.89 -13.65 -18.03
CA TYR A 295 17.06 -13.38 -16.86
C TYR A 295 17.82 -12.51 -15.86
N HIS A 296 17.20 -11.41 -15.41
CA HIS A 296 17.69 -10.68 -14.25
C HIS A 296 17.28 -11.40 -12.96
N ASP A 297 17.85 -10.98 -11.84
CA ASP A 297 17.66 -11.63 -10.54
C ASP A 297 16.33 -11.22 -9.90
N SER A 298 15.84 -11.99 -8.93
CA SER A 298 14.52 -11.74 -8.31
C SER A 298 14.52 -10.53 -7.39
N PHE A 299 15.60 -10.37 -6.63
CA PHE A 299 15.78 -9.31 -5.64
C PHE A 299 17.01 -8.49 -6.02
N ASP A 300 16.84 -7.20 -6.25
CA ASP A 300 17.93 -6.27 -6.53
C ASP A 300 18.21 -5.42 -5.29
N ILE A 301 19.45 -5.49 -4.80
CA ILE A 301 19.85 -4.92 -3.53
C ILE A 301 21.03 -3.96 -3.76
N SER A 302 20.77 -2.69 -3.50
CA SER A 302 21.74 -1.58 -3.56
C SER A 302 21.81 -0.84 -2.22
N GLY A 303 21.89 -1.58 -1.11
CA GLY A 303 21.84 -1.02 0.24
C GLY A 303 22.28 -1.99 1.34
N SER A 304 21.86 -1.73 2.58
CA SER A 304 22.16 -2.52 3.77
C SER A 304 20.87 -2.93 4.48
N GLY A 305 20.96 -3.91 5.40
CA GLY A 305 19.80 -4.34 6.17
C GLY A 305 19.73 -5.84 6.39
N LEU A 306 18.50 -6.33 6.52
CA LEU A 306 18.20 -7.71 6.91
C LEU A 306 17.15 -8.29 5.96
N PHE A 307 17.39 -9.51 5.50
CA PHE A 307 16.39 -10.31 4.79
C PHE A 307 16.27 -11.65 5.49
N SER A 308 15.25 -11.78 6.34
CA SER A 308 15.11 -12.94 7.20
C SER A 308 13.69 -13.45 7.37
N ASN A 309 13.57 -14.70 7.79
CA ASN A 309 12.30 -15.35 8.04
C ASN A 309 11.36 -15.43 6.82
N ASN A 310 11.86 -15.21 5.60
CA ASN A 310 11.01 -15.19 4.41
C ASN A 310 10.82 -16.59 3.84
N ILE A 311 9.68 -16.83 3.21
CA ILE A 311 9.45 -17.99 2.34
C ILE A 311 9.49 -17.53 0.89
N ILE A 312 10.31 -18.21 0.11
CA ILE A 312 10.55 -17.93 -1.29
C ILE A 312 10.17 -19.19 -2.09
N LYS A 313 9.15 -19.08 -2.94
CA LYS A 313 8.58 -20.21 -3.69
C LYS A 313 8.51 -19.94 -5.18
N GLY A 314 8.93 -20.91 -5.99
CA GLY A 314 8.68 -20.93 -7.43
C GLY A 314 9.40 -19.86 -8.25
N LEU A 315 10.44 -19.22 -7.69
CA LEU A 315 11.20 -18.20 -8.41
C LEU A 315 11.95 -18.79 -9.60
N ILE A 316 11.73 -18.19 -10.77
CA ILE A 316 12.21 -18.70 -12.05
C ILE A 316 13.53 -18.08 -12.51
N GLN A 317 13.92 -16.98 -11.90
CA GLN A 317 15.17 -16.29 -12.20
C GLN A 317 16.35 -17.20 -11.81
N PRO A 318 17.41 -17.26 -12.63
CA PRO A 318 18.57 -18.10 -12.38
C PRO A 318 19.33 -17.68 -11.11
N ASN A 319 19.21 -16.41 -10.75
CA ASN A 319 19.79 -15.84 -9.55
C ASN A 319 18.69 -15.30 -8.63
N LEU A 320 18.87 -15.53 -7.35
CA LEU A 320 17.95 -15.10 -6.32
C LEU A 320 18.18 -13.63 -5.92
N PHE A 321 19.45 -13.27 -5.69
CA PHE A 321 19.87 -11.95 -5.21
C PHE A 321 20.92 -11.33 -6.14
N ASP A 322 20.64 -10.14 -6.64
CA ASP A 322 21.59 -9.24 -7.31
C ASP A 322 22.09 -8.23 -6.29
N PHE A 323 23.40 -8.15 -6.14
CA PHE A 323 24.01 -7.09 -5.34
C PHE A 323 24.76 -6.17 -6.30
N THR A 324 24.09 -5.06 -6.65
CA THR A 324 24.58 -4.14 -7.68
C THR A 324 25.76 -3.29 -7.23
N ASP A 325 26.01 -3.21 -5.92
CA ASP A 325 27.23 -2.65 -5.33
C ASP A 325 27.96 -3.69 -4.49
N SER A 326 29.27 -3.80 -4.67
CA SER A 326 30.20 -4.56 -3.82
C SER A 326 30.05 -4.27 -2.31
N GLN A 327 29.59 -3.08 -1.92
CA GLN A 327 29.32 -2.72 -0.53
C GLN A 327 28.04 -3.37 0.00
N ALA A 328 27.02 -3.55 -0.84
CA ALA A 328 25.74 -4.14 -0.42
C ALA A 328 25.91 -5.60 0.03
N GLN A 329 26.81 -6.36 -0.62
CA GLN A 329 27.10 -7.76 -0.25
C GLN A 329 27.60 -7.91 1.19
N ASN A 330 28.32 -6.92 1.72
CA ASN A 330 28.91 -7.01 3.06
C ASN A 330 27.97 -6.50 4.16
N HIS A 331 26.97 -5.69 3.81
CA HIS A 331 26.12 -4.98 4.77
C HIS A 331 24.68 -5.47 4.78
N PHE A 332 24.37 -6.52 4.02
CA PHE A 332 23.03 -7.08 3.93
C PHE A 332 23.03 -8.54 4.42
N LEU A 333 22.38 -8.78 5.57
CA LEU A 333 22.33 -10.11 6.18
C LEU A 333 21.15 -10.92 5.63
N ILE A 334 21.45 -12.05 5.01
CA ILE A 334 20.44 -13.04 4.58
C ILE A 334 20.48 -14.23 5.55
N SER A 335 19.39 -14.44 6.31
CA SER A 335 19.33 -15.50 7.32
C SER A 335 17.94 -16.09 7.51
N HIS A 336 17.84 -17.36 7.91
CA HIS A 336 16.58 -18.02 8.25
C HIS A 336 15.48 -17.90 7.18
N ASN A 337 15.83 -17.96 5.90
CA ASN A 337 14.86 -18.00 4.81
C ASN A 337 14.64 -19.44 4.33
N LEU A 338 13.47 -19.72 3.76
CA LEU A 338 13.17 -20.99 3.11
C LEU A 338 12.99 -20.78 1.61
N CYS A 339 13.81 -21.46 0.81
CA CYS A 339 13.71 -21.47 -0.65
C CYS A 339 13.15 -22.82 -1.13
N PHE A 340 12.03 -22.80 -1.85
CA PHE A 340 11.37 -23.99 -2.37
C PHE A 340 11.02 -23.84 -3.85
N GLU A 341 11.32 -24.86 -4.66
CA GLU A 341 11.10 -24.84 -6.12
C GLU A 341 11.70 -23.61 -6.83
N THR A 342 12.79 -23.07 -6.28
CA THR A 342 13.57 -21.98 -6.88
C THR A 342 14.65 -22.55 -7.80
N LYS A 343 15.07 -21.80 -8.83
CA LYS A 343 16.21 -22.21 -9.68
C LYS A 343 17.55 -22.20 -8.92
N GLN A 344 17.68 -21.36 -7.90
CA GLN A 344 18.83 -21.27 -7.02
C GLN A 344 18.41 -21.54 -5.57
N ASN A 345 19.24 -22.27 -4.83
CA ASN A 345 19.08 -22.43 -3.38
C ASN A 345 19.23 -21.08 -2.66
N CYS A 346 18.66 -20.98 -1.46
CA CYS A 346 19.02 -19.90 -0.54
C CYS A 346 20.53 -19.94 -0.25
N PRO A 347 21.19 -18.81 0.07
CA PRO A 347 22.58 -18.79 0.49
C PRO A 347 22.83 -19.76 1.65
N GLU A 348 23.91 -20.54 1.57
CA GLU A 348 24.26 -21.51 2.61
C GLU A 348 24.60 -20.81 3.94
N GLY A 349 24.27 -21.47 5.06
CA GLY A 349 24.53 -20.96 6.41
C GLY A 349 23.38 -20.10 6.98
N ASN A 350 23.63 -19.47 8.13
CA ASN A 350 22.71 -18.56 8.83
C ASN A 350 21.26 -19.04 9.00
N GLY A 351 21.05 -20.36 9.12
CA GLY A 351 19.72 -20.95 9.30
C GLY A 351 18.85 -21.01 8.04
N ASN A 352 19.37 -20.64 6.86
CA ASN A 352 18.63 -20.76 5.61
C ASN A 352 18.36 -22.23 5.25
N GLN A 353 17.19 -22.49 4.65
CA GLN A 353 16.74 -23.81 4.23
C GLN A 353 16.45 -23.80 2.72
N SER A 354 16.86 -24.86 2.02
CA SER A 354 16.58 -25.01 0.58
C SER A 354 15.95 -26.37 0.27
N GLY A 355 15.01 -26.39 -0.68
CA GLY A 355 14.34 -27.60 -1.16
C GLY A 355 13.35 -28.22 -0.17
N LYS A 356 12.91 -27.48 0.85
CA LYS A 356 11.91 -27.91 1.82
C LYS A 356 10.56 -27.31 1.45
N ASP A 357 9.54 -28.14 1.27
CA ASP A 357 8.18 -27.67 0.96
C ASP A 357 7.61 -26.90 2.17
N PRO A 358 7.19 -25.63 2.02
CA PRO A 358 6.57 -24.89 3.13
C PRO A 358 5.20 -25.44 3.54
N MET A 359 4.61 -26.38 2.79
CA MET A 359 3.33 -27.02 3.09
C MET A 359 2.20 -25.99 3.30
N PHE A 360 2.05 -25.06 2.36
CA PHE A 360 1.01 -24.04 2.43
C PHE A 360 -0.41 -24.64 2.32
N LEU A 361 -1.32 -24.10 3.12
CA LEU A 361 -2.77 -24.14 2.86
C LEU A 361 -3.13 -23.13 1.76
N THR A 362 -4.41 -23.05 1.41
CA THR A 362 -4.91 -22.21 0.29
C THR A 362 -4.66 -20.71 0.45
N ASP A 363 -4.44 -20.24 1.67
CA ASP A 363 -4.27 -18.84 2.04
C ASP A 363 -2.87 -18.50 2.57
N TYR A 364 -1.88 -19.37 2.29
CA TYR A 364 -0.49 -19.31 2.77
C TYR A 364 -0.29 -19.52 4.28
N GLN A 365 -1.33 -19.95 5.01
CA GLN A 365 -1.10 -20.53 6.34
C GLN A 365 -0.28 -21.82 6.21
N LEU A 366 0.53 -22.11 7.23
CA LEU A 366 1.34 -23.32 7.25
C LEU A 366 0.49 -24.52 7.71
N ALA A 367 0.53 -25.63 6.98
CA ALA A 367 -0.08 -26.86 7.42
C ALA A 367 0.72 -27.48 8.59
N THR A 368 0.05 -28.30 9.41
CA THR A 368 0.70 -29.05 10.48
C THR A 368 1.88 -29.87 9.95
N GLY A 369 3.04 -29.75 10.59
CA GLY A 369 4.27 -30.44 10.20
C GLY A 369 5.11 -29.71 9.15
N SER A 370 4.71 -28.50 8.75
CA SER A 370 5.51 -27.65 7.88
C SER A 370 6.92 -27.41 8.46
N PRO A 371 7.98 -27.49 7.63
CA PRO A 371 9.35 -27.14 8.04
C PRO A 371 9.54 -25.64 8.29
N ALA A 372 8.55 -24.82 7.94
CA ALA A 372 8.56 -23.38 8.20
C ALA A 372 8.07 -23.03 9.62
N ILE A 373 7.50 -23.98 10.36
CA ILE A 373 7.06 -23.76 11.75
C ILE A 373 8.27 -23.68 12.68
N ASP A 374 8.30 -22.68 13.57
CA ASP A 374 9.38 -22.42 14.55
C ASP A 374 10.80 -22.36 13.93
N ALA A 375 10.90 -21.95 12.66
CA ALA A 375 12.14 -22.03 11.88
C ALA A 375 12.85 -20.68 11.67
N GLY A 376 12.23 -19.56 12.07
CA GLY A 376 12.75 -18.20 11.90
C GLY A 376 13.90 -17.84 12.85
N VAL A 377 14.26 -16.57 12.97
CA VAL A 377 15.30 -16.12 13.92
C VAL A 377 14.81 -16.34 15.36
N ASP A 378 15.64 -16.96 16.21
CA ASP A 378 15.35 -17.06 17.65
C ASP A 378 15.65 -15.72 18.36
N SER A 379 14.74 -14.77 18.20
CA SER A 379 14.83 -13.43 18.77
C SER A 379 13.48 -12.97 19.29
N ASN A 380 13.48 -12.35 20.46
CA ASN A 380 12.25 -11.88 21.12
C ASN A 380 11.48 -10.85 20.29
N VAL A 381 12.14 -10.10 19.40
CA VAL A 381 11.46 -9.12 18.53
C VAL A 381 10.70 -9.76 17.38
N TYR A 382 11.00 -11.02 17.04
CA TYR A 382 10.36 -11.75 15.94
C TYR A 382 9.51 -12.93 16.40
N ARG A 383 9.43 -13.22 17.71
CA ARG A 383 8.63 -14.35 18.23
C ARG A 383 7.16 -14.25 17.81
N ASP A 384 6.54 -15.40 17.68
CA ASP A 384 5.10 -15.47 17.49
C ASP A 384 4.37 -14.96 18.75
N ILE A 385 3.08 -14.64 18.60
CA ILE A 385 2.26 -14.07 19.68
C ILE A 385 2.15 -15.01 20.91
N ASP A 386 2.29 -16.31 20.71
CA ASP A 386 2.29 -17.31 21.80
C ASP A 386 3.67 -17.47 22.48
N GLY A 387 4.68 -16.74 22.01
CA GLY A 387 6.04 -16.74 22.53
C GLY A 387 6.93 -17.84 21.96
N SER A 388 6.45 -18.67 21.02
CA SER A 388 7.29 -19.63 20.31
C SER A 388 8.32 -18.91 19.42
N ARG A 389 9.18 -19.68 18.76
CA ARG A 389 10.14 -19.11 17.80
C ARG A 389 9.35 -18.74 16.55
N ALA A 390 9.69 -17.64 15.89
CA ALA A 390 8.96 -17.17 14.72
C ALA A 390 8.77 -18.28 13.67
N ASP A 391 7.53 -18.50 13.25
CA ASP A 391 7.25 -19.16 11.98
C ASP A 391 7.84 -18.35 10.81
N LEU A 392 8.21 -19.01 9.71
CA LEU A 392 8.61 -18.31 8.48
C LEU A 392 7.38 -17.81 7.71
N GLY A 393 7.53 -16.70 7.01
CA GLY A 393 6.50 -16.14 6.12
C GLY A 393 5.44 -15.31 6.85
N ALA A 394 4.41 -14.94 6.09
CA ALA A 394 3.52 -13.81 6.40
C ALA A 394 2.58 -14.00 7.59
N TYR A 395 2.43 -15.25 8.05
CA TYR A 395 1.63 -15.59 9.23
C TYR A 395 2.48 -15.78 10.50
N GLY A 396 3.82 -15.70 10.38
CA GLY A 396 4.72 -15.73 11.53
C GLY A 396 5.01 -14.35 12.10
N GLY A 397 5.64 -14.34 13.26
CA GLY A 397 6.06 -13.17 14.01
C GLY A 397 4.94 -12.43 14.72
N VAL A 398 5.27 -11.22 15.17
CA VAL A 398 4.38 -10.38 16.00
C VAL A 398 3.24 -9.70 15.21
N TYR A 399 3.29 -9.71 13.87
CA TYR A 399 2.35 -9.00 13.00
C TYR A 399 1.68 -9.89 11.95
N PRO A 400 1.14 -11.08 12.30
CA PRO A 400 0.64 -12.03 11.32
C PRO A 400 -0.40 -11.37 10.40
N ILE A 401 -0.31 -11.64 9.10
CA ILE A 401 -1.10 -10.93 8.08
C ILE A 401 -2.63 -11.06 8.28
N ASP A 402 -3.08 -12.12 8.97
CA ASP A 402 -4.48 -12.34 9.29
C ASP A 402 -5.06 -11.24 10.19
N GLN A 403 -4.24 -10.64 11.06
CA GLN A 403 -4.63 -9.52 11.91
C GLN A 403 -5.13 -8.32 11.11
N PHE A 404 -4.52 -8.07 9.94
CA PHE A 404 -4.87 -6.96 9.08
C PHE A 404 -5.95 -7.35 8.07
N THR A 405 -5.83 -8.53 7.44
CA THR A 405 -6.77 -8.98 6.40
C THR A 405 -8.16 -9.30 6.93
N LYS A 406 -8.30 -9.71 8.22
CA LYS A 406 -9.61 -9.85 8.88
C LYS A 406 -10.44 -8.56 8.76
N GLN A 407 -9.81 -7.40 8.78
CA GLN A 407 -10.50 -6.11 8.67
C GLN A 407 -11.04 -5.84 7.26
N LEU A 408 -10.62 -6.60 6.25
CA LEU A 408 -11.12 -6.49 4.87
C LEU A 408 -12.25 -7.47 4.54
N SER A 409 -12.60 -8.32 5.49
CA SER A 409 -13.58 -9.38 5.30
C SER A 409 -14.99 -8.79 5.16
N PRO A 410 -15.78 -9.24 4.17
CA PRO A 410 -17.18 -8.85 4.07
C PRO A 410 -17.91 -9.16 5.38
N GLY A 411 -18.67 -8.20 5.90
CA GLY A 411 -19.46 -8.38 7.13
C GLY A 411 -18.79 -7.91 8.43
N VAL A 412 -17.50 -7.55 8.42
CA VAL A 412 -16.91 -6.89 9.59
C VAL A 412 -17.53 -5.50 9.76
N THR A 413 -18.07 -5.24 10.96
CA THR A 413 -18.71 -3.98 11.36
C THR A 413 -17.91 -3.25 12.44
N SER A 414 -16.95 -3.93 13.07
CA SER A 414 -16.06 -3.29 14.03
C SER A 414 -15.22 -2.21 13.34
N PRO A 415 -14.80 -1.16 14.07
CA PRO A 415 -13.84 -0.19 13.56
C PRO A 415 -12.63 -0.88 12.92
N PHE A 416 -12.02 -0.21 11.95
CA PHE A 416 -10.66 -0.57 11.58
C PHE A 416 -9.74 -0.29 12.76
N PHE A 417 -8.78 -1.17 13.00
CA PHE A 417 -7.83 -1.08 14.10
C PHE A 417 -6.46 -1.53 13.59
N TYR A 418 -5.57 -0.58 13.34
CA TYR A 418 -4.20 -0.83 12.91
C TYR A 418 -3.26 -0.49 14.06
N PRO A 419 -2.76 -1.48 14.80
CA PRO A 419 -1.73 -1.21 15.80
C PRO A 419 -0.42 -0.90 15.08
N LEU A 420 0.14 0.25 15.42
CA LEU A 420 1.46 0.73 15.03
C LEU A 420 2.34 0.57 16.25
N PHE A 421 3.05 -0.55 16.33
CA PHE A 421 3.99 -0.72 17.42
C PHE A 421 5.23 0.06 17.07
N GLU A 422 5.60 0.99 17.96
CA GLU A 422 6.95 1.53 17.91
C GLU A 422 7.83 0.45 18.53
N ALA A 423 8.32 -0.44 17.68
CA ALA A 423 9.46 -1.26 18.02
C ALA A 423 10.64 -0.31 18.21
N ASN A 424 10.70 0.36 19.37
CA ASN A 424 11.96 0.85 19.84
C ASN A 424 12.88 -0.38 19.83
N SER A 425 13.98 -0.30 19.08
CA SER A 425 15.14 -1.20 19.21
C SER A 425 15.57 -1.39 20.67
N SER A 426 15.07 -0.52 21.53
CA SER A 426 14.91 -0.74 22.94
C SER A 426 13.45 -1.13 23.30
N LEU A 427 13.17 -2.45 23.36
CA LEU A 427 12.70 -2.98 24.64
C LEU A 427 13.81 -2.65 25.65
N SER A 428 13.91 -1.36 25.98
CA SER A 428 14.93 -0.83 26.87
C SER A 428 14.74 -1.56 28.18
N ASN A 429 15.78 -1.54 28.99
CA ASN A 429 15.90 -2.18 30.30
C ASN A 429 14.72 -1.96 31.28
N THR A 430 13.67 -1.23 30.88
CA THR A 430 12.39 -0.97 31.54
C THR A 430 11.27 -1.96 31.19
N GLY A 431 11.34 -2.68 30.05
CA GLY A 431 10.27 -3.60 29.61
C GLY A 431 8.97 -2.92 29.14
N ALA A 432 8.99 -1.60 28.89
CA ALA A 432 7.80 -0.87 28.44
C ALA A 432 7.59 -1.03 26.92
N LEU A 433 6.39 -1.49 26.53
CA LEU A 433 5.92 -1.51 25.14
C LEU A 433 5.09 -0.25 24.87
N THR A 434 5.52 0.56 23.90
CA THR A 434 4.71 1.68 23.39
C THR A 434 3.89 1.19 22.20
N VAL A 435 2.56 1.18 22.36
CA VAL A 435 1.63 0.86 21.27
C VAL A 435 0.99 2.15 20.81
N LYS A 436 1.25 2.56 19.57
CA LYS A 436 0.37 3.49 18.85
C LYS A 436 -0.69 2.65 18.16
N ALA A 437 -1.90 3.17 18.03
CA ALA A 437 -2.94 2.50 17.26
C ALA A 437 -3.79 3.53 16.55
N VAL A 438 -4.16 3.23 15.32
CA VAL A 438 -5.14 4.02 14.58
C VAL A 438 -6.44 3.25 14.51
N ALA A 439 -7.49 3.84 15.07
CA ALA A 439 -8.83 3.31 15.02
C ALA A 439 -9.70 4.20 14.13
N VAL A 440 -10.27 3.63 13.06
CA VAL A 440 -11.17 4.35 12.16
C VAL A 440 -12.56 3.76 12.30
N ALA A 441 -13.51 4.58 12.73
CA ALA A 441 -14.91 4.18 12.81
C ALA A 441 -15.44 3.89 11.42
N ARG A 442 -16.07 2.71 11.26
CA ARG A 442 -16.79 2.40 10.02
C ARG A 442 -18.05 3.22 9.91
N GLN A 443 -18.44 3.50 8.67
CA GLN A 443 -19.75 4.01 8.37
C GLN A 443 -20.80 3.00 8.86
N ARG A 444 -21.77 3.51 9.63
CA ARG A 444 -22.85 2.71 10.23
C ARG A 444 -24.08 2.68 9.36
#